data_AF-A0A3D5T182-F1
#
_entry.id   AF-A0A3D5T182-F1
#
_cell.length_a   1.000
_cell.length_b   1.000
_cell.length_c   1.000
_cell.angle_alpha   90.00
_cell.angle_beta   90.00
_cell.angle_gamma   90.00
#
_symmetry.space_group_name_H-M   'P 1'
#
loop_
_entity.id
_entity.type
_entity.pdbx_description
1 polymer ?
#
loop_
_entity_poly.entity_id
_entity_poly.type
_entity_poly.pdbx_seq_one_letter_code
_entity_poly.pdbx_strand_id
1 'polypeptide(L)'
;IVASLPCYLEENVDRQRGAGVFARSIAVLRRLNGLGYGRAGSDLELSLVYNPQGPSLPPEQHRLEVEYRQRLATGYGIEFTR
;
A
#
# COMPACT_ATOMS: atom_id res chain seq x y z
N ILE A 1 9.24 8.50 -0.78
CA ILE A 1 9.25 7.24 -1.59
C ILE A 1 7.85 7.05 -2.15
N VAL A 2 7.71 6.68 -3.42
CA VAL A 2 6.43 6.31 -4.03
C VAL A 2 6.49 4.82 -4.40
N ALA A 3 5.59 4.01 -3.88
CA ALA A 3 5.54 2.56 -4.10
C ALA A 3 4.22 2.15 -4.76
N SER A 4 4.29 1.26 -5.74
CA SER A 4 3.07 0.68 -6.33
C SER A 4 2.59 -0.49 -5.48
N LEU A 5 1.35 -0.39 -4.98
CA LEU A 5 0.64 -1.49 -4.33
C LEU A 5 -0.72 -1.59 -5.03
N PRO A 6 -0.90 -2.53 -5.98
CA PRO A 6 -2.06 -2.53 -6.88
C PRO A 6 -3.40 -2.63 -6.14
N CYS A 7 -3.43 -3.44 -5.08
CA CYS A 7 -4.59 -3.64 -4.20
C CYS A 7 -4.09 -4.00 -2.79
N TYR A 8 -4.91 -3.75 -1.76
CA TYR A 8 -4.67 -4.26 -0.40
C TYR A 8 -5.02 -5.75 -0.23
N LEU A 9 -5.57 -6.40 -1.28
CA LEU A 9 -5.91 -7.81 -1.29
C LEU A 9 -4.78 -8.62 -1.92
N GLU A 10 -4.26 -9.58 -1.16
CA GLU A 10 -3.16 -10.47 -1.57
C GLU A 10 -3.45 -11.18 -2.89
N GLU A 11 -4.61 -11.84 -2.99
CA GLU A 11 -4.99 -12.60 -4.19
C GLU A 11 -4.97 -11.74 -5.47
N ASN A 12 -5.40 -10.47 -5.36
CA ASN A 12 -5.40 -9.55 -6.50
C ASN A 12 -3.97 -9.13 -6.88
N VAL A 13 -3.12 -8.85 -5.89
CA VAL A 13 -1.73 -8.47 -6.15
C VAL A 13 -0.97 -9.63 -6.76
N ASP A 14 -1.12 -10.83 -6.22
CA ASP A 14 -0.43 -12.01 -6.70
C ASP A 14 -0.91 -12.43 -8.09
N ARG A 15 -2.20 -12.29 -8.40
CA ARG A 15 -2.73 -12.50 -9.75
C ARG A 15 -2.17 -11.52 -10.78
N GLN A 16 -1.93 -10.26 -10.40
CA GLN A 16 -1.44 -9.22 -11.33
C GLN A 16 0.08 -9.16 -11.43
N ARG A 17 0.80 -9.47 -10.34
CA ARG A 17 2.24 -9.22 -10.22
C ARG A 17 3.06 -10.49 -10.00
N GLY A 18 2.42 -11.64 -9.78
CA GLY A 18 3.06 -12.92 -9.52
C GLY A 18 2.97 -13.34 -8.06
N ALA A 19 3.01 -14.65 -7.83
CA ALA A 19 2.86 -15.25 -6.50
C ALA A 19 3.89 -14.71 -5.49
N GLY A 20 3.43 -14.39 -4.28
CA GLY A 20 4.24 -13.91 -3.16
C GLY A 20 4.68 -12.44 -3.26
N VAL A 21 4.24 -11.69 -4.28
CA VAL A 21 4.59 -10.27 -4.42
C VAL A 21 3.92 -9.43 -3.35
N PHE A 22 2.69 -9.78 -2.96
CA PHE A 22 2.01 -9.08 -1.87
C PHE A 22 2.80 -9.16 -0.56
N ALA A 23 3.13 -10.38 -0.12
CA ALA A 23 3.88 -10.62 1.11
C ALA A 23 5.23 -9.87 1.12
N ARG A 24 5.95 -9.87 0.00
CA ARG A 24 7.20 -9.12 -0.15
C ARG A 24 6.99 -7.61 -0.07
N SER A 25 5.92 -7.10 -0.66
CA SER A 25 5.57 -5.68 -0.59
C SER A 25 5.29 -5.25 0.86
N ILE A 26 4.49 -6.03 1.59
CA ILE A 26 4.21 -5.80 3.02
C ILE A 26 5.50 -5.80 3.85
N ALA A 27 6.42 -6.75 3.60
CA ALA A 27 7.69 -6.80 4.32
C ALA A 27 8.55 -5.55 4.07
N VAL A 28 8.61 -5.06 2.84
CA VAL A 28 9.34 -3.82 2.49
C VAL A 28 8.69 -2.61 3.15
N LEU A 29 7.36 -2.49 3.09
CA LEU A 29 6.63 -1.37 3.68
C LEU A 29 6.83 -1.30 5.21
N ARG A 30 6.80 -2.44 5.91
CA ARG A 30 7.15 -2.51 7.34
C ARG A 30 8.56 -2.03 7.62
N ARG A 31 9.52 -2.44 6.78
CA ARG A 31 10.91 -1.98 6.92
C ARG A 31 11.03 -0.47 6.71
N LEU A 32 10.32 0.08 5.73
CA LEU A 32 10.29 1.53 5.47
C LEU A 32 9.69 2.31 6.66
N ASN A 33 8.56 1.84 7.22
CA ASN A 33 8.00 2.40 8.45
C ASN A 33 8.98 2.34 9.62
N GLY A 34 9.74 1.24 9.77
CA GLY A 34 10.79 1.12 10.79
C GLY A 34 11.95 2.11 10.60
N LEU A 35 12.17 2.59 9.38
CA LEU A 35 13.14 3.64 9.06
C LEU A 35 12.53 5.06 9.18
N GLY A 36 11.24 5.17 9.51
CA GLY A 36 10.53 6.45 9.68
C GLY A 36 9.65 6.86 8.49
N TYR A 37 9.76 6.20 7.34
CA TYR A 37 8.95 6.56 6.17
C TYR A 37 7.45 6.33 6.42
N GLY A 38 6.64 7.36 6.21
CA GLY A 38 5.19 7.30 6.37
C GLY A 38 4.67 7.38 7.80
N ARG A 39 5.55 7.54 8.79
CA ARG A 39 5.18 7.67 10.20
C ARG A 39 4.81 9.11 10.55
N ALA A 40 3.81 9.28 11.41
CA ALA A 40 3.50 10.57 11.99
C ALA A 40 4.72 11.17 12.72
N GLY A 41 5.02 12.44 12.47
CA GLY A 41 6.17 13.14 13.07
C GLY A 41 7.52 12.90 12.38
N SER A 42 7.56 12.16 11.27
CA SER A 42 8.74 12.06 10.40
C SER A 42 8.57 12.88 9.13
N ASP A 43 9.65 13.49 8.64
CA ASP A 43 9.70 14.15 7.34
C ASP A 43 9.90 13.17 6.16
N LEU A 44 10.02 11.86 6.45
CA LEU A 44 10.21 10.84 5.45
C LEU A 44 8.86 10.38 4.88
N GLU A 45 8.59 10.75 3.63
CA GLU A 45 7.30 10.45 3.00
C GLU A 45 7.23 9.05 2.38
N LEU A 46 6.09 8.37 2.56
CA LEU A 46 5.76 7.13 1.87
C LEU A 46 4.42 7.29 1.17
N SER A 47 4.41 7.20 -0.16
CA SER A 47 3.17 7.24 -0.94
C SER A 47 2.86 5.91 -1.61
N LEU A 48 1.59 5.53 -1.64
CA LEU A 48 1.12 4.30 -2.27
C LEU A 48 0.28 4.61 -3.51
N VAL A 49 0.58 3.91 -4.60
CA VAL A 49 -0.14 4.05 -5.87
C VAL A 49 -1.00 2.81 -6.11
N TYR A 50 -2.31 3.02 -6.13
CA TYR A 50 -3.29 2.04 -6.59
C TYR A 50 -3.17 1.83 -8.10
N ASN A 51 -3.21 0.57 -8.53
CA ASN A 51 -3.06 0.21 -9.94
C ASN A 51 -4.10 -0.85 -10.31
N PRO A 52 -5.27 -0.45 -10.87
CA PRO A 52 -6.35 -1.38 -11.17
C PRO A 52 -5.92 -2.46 -12.16
N GLN A 53 -6.61 -3.61 -12.12
CA GLN A 53 -6.49 -4.62 -13.17
C GLN A 53 -7.39 -4.23 -14.36
N GLY A 54 -6.82 -4.25 -15.57
CA GLY A 54 -7.56 -3.97 -16.80
C GLY A 54 -7.98 -2.49 -16.96
N PRO A 55 -8.81 -2.18 -17.97
CA PRO A 55 -9.20 -0.81 -18.31
C PRO A 55 -10.38 -0.31 -17.47
N SER A 56 -10.26 -0.39 -16.14
CA SER A 56 -11.27 0.12 -15.21
C SER A 56 -10.80 1.43 -14.58
N LEU A 57 -11.74 2.34 -14.33
CA LEU A 57 -11.47 3.54 -13.54
C LEU A 57 -11.29 3.14 -12.07
N PRO A 58 -10.32 3.74 -11.36
CA PRO A 58 -10.19 3.51 -9.93
C PRO A 58 -11.44 4.02 -9.19
N PRO A 59 -11.77 3.44 -8.03
CA PRO A 59 -12.74 4.03 -7.12
C PRO A 59 -12.35 5.47 -6.74
N GLU A 60 -13.31 6.21 -6.19
CA GLU A 60 -13.08 7.55 -5.63
C GLU A 60 -11.86 7.59 -4.71
N GLN A 61 -10.90 8.47 -5.01
CA GLN A 61 -9.58 8.53 -4.38
C GLN A 61 -9.66 8.58 -2.85
N HIS A 62 -10.55 9.42 -2.30
CA HIS A 62 -10.66 9.58 -0.86
C HIS A 62 -11.13 8.29 -0.16
N ARG A 63 -12.14 7.63 -0.74
CA ARG A 63 -12.65 6.37 -0.22
C ARG A 63 -11.58 5.28 -0.26
N LEU A 64 -10.87 5.20 -1.39
CA LEU A 64 -9.80 4.23 -1.58
C LEU A 64 -8.66 4.44 -0.57
N GLU A 65 -8.24 5.67 -0.34
CA GLU A 65 -7.20 6.00 0.64
C GLU A 65 -7.61 5.59 2.06
N VAL A 66 -8.86 5.87 2.48
CA VAL A 66 -9.38 5.47 3.79
C VAL A 66 -9.38 3.95 3.96
N GLU A 67 -9.84 3.21 2.95
CA GLU A 67 -9.82 1.74 2.99
C GLU A 67 -8.38 1.18 3.07
N TYR A 68 -7.45 1.76 2.33
CA TYR A 68 -6.02 1.41 2.39
C TYR A 68 -5.44 1.64 3.78
N ARG A 69 -5.66 2.83 4.36
CA ARG A 69 -5.17 3.17 5.71
C ARG A 69 -5.70 2.18 6.73
N GLN A 70 -7.01 1.93 6.74
CA GLN A 70 -7.63 1.01 7.69
C GLN A 70 -7.09 -0.42 7.57
N ARG A 71 -7.02 -0.96 6.35
CA ARG A 71 -6.58 -2.35 6.14
C ARG A 71 -5.09 -2.53 6.39
N LEU A 72 -4.25 -1.60 5.94
CA LEU A 72 -2.81 -1.69 6.15
C LEU A 72 -2.42 -1.47 7.61
N ALA A 73 -3.09 -0.57 8.32
CA ALA A 73 -2.88 -0.38 9.75
C ALA A 73 -3.33 -1.62 10.54
N THR A 74 -4.57 -2.08 10.33
CA THR A 74 -5.15 -3.18 11.13
C THR A 74 -4.54 -4.53 10.82
N GLY A 75 -4.32 -4.84 9.53
CA GLY A 75 -3.78 -6.14 9.11
C GLY A 75 -2.27 -6.25 9.26
N TYR A 76 -1.54 -5.14 9.10
CA TYR A 76 -0.09 -5.19 8.93
C TYR A 76 0.71 -4.19 9.77
N GLY A 77 0.06 -3.25 10.47
CA GLY A 77 0.73 -2.20 11.23
C GLY A 77 1.49 -1.20 10.36
N ILE A 78 1.03 -0.97 9.12
CA ILE A 78 1.68 -0.08 8.15
C ILE A 78 0.93 1.26 8.08
N GLU A 79 1.70 2.34 8.16
CA GLU A 79 1.28 3.72 7.92
C GLU A 79 1.92 4.26 6.63
N PHE A 80 1.29 5.25 6.01
CA PHE A 80 1.82 5.93 4.83
C PHE A 80 1.34 7.38 4.80
N THR A 81 2.02 8.23 4.04
CA THR A 81 1.74 9.66 3.92
C THR A 81 0.58 9.93 2.96
N ARG A 82 0.62 9.39 1.74
CA ARG A 82 -0.37 9.66 0.68
C ARG A 82 -0.68 8.45 -0.18
#